data_AF-A0A6L8T506-F1
#
_entry.id   AF-A0A6L8T506-F1
#
_cell.length_a   1.000
_cell.length_b   1.000
_cell.length_c   1.000
_cell.angle_alpha   90.00
_cell.angle_beta   90.00
_cell.angle_gamma   90.00
#
_symmetry.space_group_name_H-M   'P 1'
#
loop_
_entity.id
_entity.type
_entity.pdbx_description
1 polymer ?
#
loop_
_entity_poly.entity_id
_entity_poly.type
_entity_poly.pdbx_seq_one_letter_code
_entity_poly.pdbx_strand_id
1 'polypeptide(L)'
;MLVSFEGDEEELVNSVISVLDSGREKFLFQEIQLQSKIRHKGIAIDLKRREVVRDNRKIELTYTEFEILQLLAQNPGRVFSKEQIYDVVWKEAYSGDYNIVMSHISHIREKIEDDPGNPVYIQTVWGVGYKFNERAGSE
;
A
#
# COMPACT_ATOMS: atom_id res chain seq x y z
N MET A 1 -27.63 26.74 -22.53
CA MET A 1 -27.37 27.56 -23.73
C MET A 1 -26.29 26.82 -24.50
N LEU A 2 -26.69 26.03 -25.50
CA LEU A 2 -25.75 25.29 -26.36
C LEU A 2 -25.13 26.32 -27.30
N VAL A 3 -23.85 26.61 -27.11
CA VAL A 3 -23.09 27.43 -28.05
C VAL A 3 -22.58 26.45 -29.10
N SER A 4 -23.13 26.55 -30.31
CA SER A 4 -22.66 25.82 -31.50
C SER A 4 -21.53 26.61 -32.14
N PHE A 5 -20.34 26.02 -32.20
CA PHE A 5 -19.15 26.60 -32.82
C PHE A 5 -19.04 26.11 -34.27
N GLU A 6 -18.68 27.00 -35.21
CA GLU A 6 -18.54 26.67 -36.63
C GLU A 6 -17.15 26.09 -36.94
N GLY A 7 -17.14 24.95 -37.64
CA GLY A 7 -16.08 24.41 -38.52
C GLY A 7 -14.62 24.41 -38.02
N ASP A 8 -13.99 25.57 -38.00
CA ASP A 8 -12.55 25.76 -37.76
C ASP A 8 -12.22 25.78 -36.25
N GLU A 9 -13.15 26.25 -35.41
CA GLU A 9 -12.98 26.27 -33.96
C GLU A 9 -13.11 24.87 -33.34
N GLU A 10 -13.88 23.98 -33.98
CA GLU A 10 -14.06 22.60 -33.52
C GLU A 10 -12.78 21.76 -33.71
N GLU A 11 -12.03 22.01 -34.78
CA GLU A 11 -10.73 21.36 -35.04
C GLU A 11 -9.65 21.83 -34.05
N LEU A 12 -9.64 23.12 -33.71
CA LEU A 12 -8.77 23.69 -32.67
C LEU A 12 -9.12 23.15 -31.28
N VAL A 13 -10.41 23.04 -30.94
CA VAL A 13 -10.86 22.45 -29.68
C VAL A 13 -10.48 20.97 -29.61
N ASN A 14 -10.66 20.21 -30.69
CA ASN A 14 -10.27 18.80 -30.74
C ASN A 14 -8.75 18.60 -30.64
N SER A 15 -7.95 19.48 -31.23
CA SER A 15 -6.48 19.47 -31.08
C SER A 15 -6.08 19.73 -29.63
N VAL A 16 -6.67 20.75 -28.99
CA VAL A 16 -6.43 21.06 -27.57
C VAL A 16 -6.90 19.90 -26.68
N ILE A 17 -8.06 19.30 -26.95
CA ILE A 17 -8.55 18.11 -26.23
C ILE A 17 -7.61 16.94 -26.41
N SER A 18 -7.06 16.68 -27.60
CA SER A 18 -6.13 15.56 -27.83
C SER A 18 -4.80 15.72 -27.09
N VAL A 19 -4.28 16.94 -27.01
CA VAL A 19 -3.06 17.28 -26.26
C VAL A 19 -3.34 17.21 -24.76
N LEU A 20 -4.52 17.66 -24.34
CA LEU A 20 -4.99 17.51 -22.96
C LEU A 20 -5.26 16.05 -22.60
N ASP A 21 -5.79 15.20 -23.48
CA ASP A 21 -6.04 13.78 -23.21
C ASP A 21 -4.74 13.00 -23.11
N SER A 22 -3.75 13.31 -23.96
CA SER A 22 -2.40 12.75 -23.86
C SER A 22 -1.69 13.17 -22.56
N GLY A 23 -1.88 14.42 -22.15
CA GLY A 23 -1.40 14.94 -20.86
C GLY A 23 -2.18 14.35 -19.69
N ARG A 24 -3.50 14.25 -19.80
CA ARG A 24 -4.45 13.78 -18.78
C ARG A 24 -4.29 12.29 -18.55
N GLU A 25 -4.09 11.47 -19.57
CA GLU A 25 -3.76 10.06 -19.36
C GLU A 25 -2.48 9.92 -18.58
N LYS A 26 -1.42 10.66 -18.94
CA LYS A 26 -0.12 10.60 -18.24
C LYS A 26 -0.20 11.15 -16.81
N PHE A 27 -0.93 12.25 -16.60
CA PHE A 27 -1.21 12.83 -15.28
C PHE A 27 -2.10 11.93 -14.44
N LEU A 28 -3.19 11.41 -14.99
CA LEU A 28 -4.09 10.48 -14.32
C LEU A 28 -3.36 9.17 -13.99
N PHE A 29 -2.50 8.65 -14.88
CA PHE A 29 -1.64 7.50 -14.59
C PHE A 29 -0.69 7.82 -13.43
N GLN A 30 -0.04 8.98 -13.45
CA GLN A 30 0.91 9.37 -12.42
C GLN A 30 0.24 9.64 -11.07
N GLU A 31 -0.96 10.23 -11.06
CA GLU A 31 -1.78 10.49 -9.88
C GLU A 31 -2.37 9.19 -9.30
N ILE A 32 -2.86 8.30 -10.16
CA ILE A 32 -3.28 6.94 -9.80
C ILE A 32 -2.12 6.09 -9.26
N GLN A 33 -0.89 6.28 -9.77
CA GLN A 33 0.33 5.61 -9.28
C GLN A 33 0.82 6.21 -7.95
N LEU A 34 0.60 7.51 -7.71
CA LEU A 34 0.88 8.14 -6.41
C LEU A 34 -0.10 7.68 -5.33
N GLN A 35 -1.40 7.56 -5.66
CA GLN A 35 -2.46 7.14 -4.73
C GLN A 35 -2.28 5.71 -4.20
N SER A 36 -1.49 4.86 -4.88
CA SER A 36 -1.26 3.46 -4.49
C SER A 36 0.10 3.20 -3.84
N LYS A 37 0.89 4.23 -3.54
CA LYS A 37 2.20 4.08 -2.90
C LYS A 37 2.18 4.61 -1.49
N ILE A 38 2.44 3.71 -0.53
CA ILE A 38 2.61 4.06 0.88
C ILE A 38 4.10 4.26 1.12
N ARG A 39 4.48 5.38 1.76
CA ARG A 39 5.87 5.69 2.11
C ARG A 39 5.98 5.98 3.60
N HIS A 40 6.92 5.32 4.26
CA HIS A 40 7.28 5.55 5.66
C HIS A 40 8.80 5.43 5.78
N LYS A 41 9.48 6.34 6.48
CA LYS A 41 10.91 6.34 6.85
C LYS A 41 11.77 5.28 6.16
N GLY A 42 12.16 5.49 4.91
CA GLY A 42 13.05 4.58 4.19
C GLY A 42 12.39 3.35 3.54
N ILE A 43 11.13 3.00 3.87
CA ILE A 43 10.31 1.99 3.20
C ILE A 43 9.27 2.62 2.25
N ALA A 44 9.12 2.01 1.08
CA ALA A 44 8.08 2.32 0.09
C ALA A 44 7.36 1.02 -0.29
N ILE A 45 6.04 1.04 -0.21
CA ILE A 45 5.17 -0.10 -0.54
C ILE A 45 4.29 0.33 -1.73
N ASP A 46 4.50 -0.32 -2.88
CA ASP A 46 3.66 -0.16 -4.06
C ASP A 46 2.57 -1.23 -4.05
N LEU A 47 1.35 -0.82 -3.75
CA LEU A 47 0.21 -1.70 -3.60
C LEU A 47 -0.22 -2.34 -4.93
N LYS A 48 0.00 -1.67 -6.06
CA LYS A 48 -0.39 -2.17 -7.38
C LYS A 48 0.61 -3.16 -7.91
N ARG A 49 1.89 -2.83 -7.77
CA ARG A 49 3.00 -3.69 -8.23
C ARG A 49 3.30 -4.81 -7.26
N ARG A 50 2.74 -4.75 -6.04
CA ARG A 50 3.06 -5.65 -4.93
C ARG A 50 4.56 -5.66 -4.62
N GLU A 51 5.16 -4.48 -4.64
CA GLU A 51 6.60 -4.30 -4.45
C GLU A 51 6.87 -3.54 -3.16
N VAL A 52 7.89 -3.98 -2.43
CA VAL A 52 8.39 -3.29 -1.24
C VAL A 52 9.85 -2.94 -1.50
N VAL A 53 10.19 -1.67 -1.28
CA VAL A 53 11.55 -1.17 -1.39
C VAL A 53 11.92 -0.53 -0.07
N ARG A 54 13.07 -0.88 0.48
CA ARG A 54 13.62 -0.29 1.69
C ARG A 54 15.06 0.14 1.45
N ASP A 55 15.39 1.39 1.77
CA ASP A 55 16.74 1.94 1.62
C ASP A 55 17.37 1.62 0.25
N ASN A 56 16.55 1.81 -0.79
CA ASN A 56 16.89 1.56 -2.19
C ASN A 56 17.13 0.08 -2.56
N ARG A 57 16.75 -0.87 -1.71
CA ARG A 57 16.80 -2.32 -1.95
C ARG A 57 15.40 -2.90 -2.03
N LYS A 58 15.16 -3.75 -3.04
CA LYS A 58 13.90 -4.49 -3.15
C LYS A 58 13.85 -5.55 -2.06
N ILE A 59 12.71 -5.64 -1.36
CA ILE A 59 12.43 -6.63 -0.35
C ILE A 59 11.48 -7.68 -0.94
N GLU A 60 11.91 -8.94 -0.94
CA GLU A 60 11.13 -10.06 -1.44
C GLU A 60 10.23 -10.61 -0.33
N LEU A 61 8.91 -10.42 -0.50
CA LEU A 61 7.88 -10.96 0.37
C LEU A 61 7.13 -12.07 -0.35
N THR A 62 6.72 -13.08 0.39
CA THR A 62 5.74 -14.05 -0.10
C THR A 62 4.38 -13.37 -0.31
N TYR A 63 3.47 -14.05 -1.01
CA TYR A 63 2.11 -13.55 -1.22
C TYR A 63 1.44 -13.15 0.11
N THR A 64 1.43 -14.07 1.08
CA THR A 64 0.79 -13.89 2.39
C THR A 64 1.45 -12.81 3.23
N GLU A 65 2.78 -12.74 3.23
CA GLU A 65 3.51 -11.67 3.94
C GLU A 65 3.15 -10.30 3.38
N PHE A 66 3.02 -10.18 2.06
CA PHE A 66 2.59 -8.94 1.42
C PHE A 66 1.16 -8.57 1.79
N GLU A 67 0.21 -9.53 1.78
CA GLU A 67 -1.18 -9.26 2.18
C GLU A 67 -1.29 -8.76 3.63
N ILE A 68 -0.53 -9.36 4.56
CA ILE A 68 -0.48 -8.92 5.96
C ILE A 68 0.09 -7.50 6.05
N LEU A 69 1.24 -7.25 5.41
CA LEU A 69 1.88 -5.93 5.42
C LEU A 69 0.95 -4.88 4.81
N GLN A 70 0.29 -5.19 3.69
CA GLN A 70 -0.67 -4.31 3.03
C GLN A 70 -1.84 -3.97 3.96
N LEU A 71 -2.46 -4.97 4.60
CA LEU A 71 -3.57 -4.76 5.52
C LEU A 71 -3.21 -3.76 6.61
N LEU A 72 -2.05 -3.96 7.24
CA LEU A 72 -1.59 -3.10 8.33
C LEU A 72 -1.20 -1.71 7.80
N ALA A 73 -0.43 -1.63 6.71
CA ALA A 73 0.08 -0.37 6.16
C ALA A 73 -1.03 0.51 5.55
N GLN A 74 -2.09 -0.07 4.99
CA GLN A 74 -3.27 0.68 4.54
C GLN A 74 -4.12 1.24 5.69
N ASN A 75 -3.88 0.77 6.92
CA ASN A 75 -4.62 1.16 8.12
C ASN A 75 -3.63 1.57 9.23
N PRO A 76 -2.77 2.59 9.01
CA PRO A 76 -1.76 2.98 9.98
C PRO A 76 -2.41 3.37 11.33
N GLY A 77 -1.78 2.97 12.43
CA GLY A 77 -2.28 3.21 13.79
C GLY A 77 -3.39 2.26 14.27
N ARG A 78 -4.15 1.66 13.36
CA ARG A 78 -5.20 0.69 13.71
C ARG A 78 -4.60 -0.64 14.17
N VAL A 79 -5.14 -1.16 15.27
CA VAL A 79 -4.77 -2.48 15.81
C VAL A 79 -5.64 -3.56 15.19
N PHE A 80 -5.01 -4.64 14.74
CA PHE A 80 -5.66 -5.86 14.28
C PHE A 80 -5.25 -7.02 15.16
N SER A 81 -6.22 -7.80 15.63
CA SER A 81 -5.95 -9.05 16.33
C SER A 81 -5.42 -10.12 15.37
N LYS A 82 -4.87 -11.22 15.91
CA LYS A 82 -4.37 -12.33 15.06
C LYS A 82 -5.52 -12.96 14.27
N GLU A 83 -6.67 -13.06 14.91
CA GLU A 83 -7.91 -13.56 14.33
C GLU A 83 -8.36 -12.69 13.16
N GLN A 84 -8.38 -11.37 13.35
CA GLN A 84 -8.75 -10.43 12.29
C GLN A 84 -7.78 -10.46 11.11
N ILE A 85 -6.47 -10.56 11.36
CA ILE A 85 -5.48 -10.69 10.28
C ILE A 85 -5.70 -11.99 9.52
N TYR A 86 -5.89 -13.10 10.23
CA TYR A 86 -6.15 -14.40 9.61
C TYR A 86 -7.40 -14.36 8.72
N ASP A 87 -8.53 -13.89 9.27
CA ASP A 87 -9.81 -13.87 8.57
C ASP A 87 -9.75 -13.03 7.29
N VAL A 88 -9.08 -11.88 7.34
CA VAL A 88 -8.94 -10.98 6.18
C VAL A 88 -8.01 -11.55 5.11
N VAL A 89 -6.89 -12.15 5.52
CA VAL A 89 -5.84 -12.60 4.59
C VAL A 89 -6.15 -13.97 3.99
N TRP A 90 -6.69 -14.91 4.78
CA TRP A 90 -7.00 -16.26 4.31
C TRP A 90 -8.41 -16.40 3.75
N LYS A 91 -9.39 -15.57 4.17
CA LYS A 91 -10.78 -15.60 3.69
C LYS A 91 -11.46 -16.98 3.79
N GLU A 92 -11.02 -17.79 4.74
CA GLU A 92 -11.46 -19.16 4.96
C GLU A 92 -11.95 -19.35 6.39
N ALA A 93 -12.72 -20.41 6.62
CA ALA A 93 -13.14 -20.78 7.95
C ALA A 93 -11.92 -21.08 8.84
N TYR A 94 -12.01 -20.66 10.10
CA TYR A 94 -10.96 -20.82 11.10
C TYR A 94 -10.40 -22.25 11.15
N SER A 95 -9.08 -22.37 11.02
CA SER A 95 -8.37 -23.66 11.01
C SER A 95 -7.84 -24.09 12.39
N GLY A 96 -7.99 -23.27 13.44
CA GLY A 96 -7.52 -23.60 14.79
C GLY A 96 -6.18 -22.97 15.20
N ASP A 97 -5.38 -22.48 14.25
CA ASP A 97 -4.02 -22.00 14.54
C ASP A 97 -3.74 -20.58 14.02
N TYR A 98 -4.10 -19.59 14.84
CA TYR A 98 -3.74 -18.19 14.58
C TYR A 98 -2.25 -17.89 14.81
N ASN A 99 -1.44 -18.85 15.31
CA ASN A 99 -0.01 -18.62 15.51
C ASN A 99 0.74 -18.53 14.18
N ILE A 100 0.17 -19.04 13.08
CA ILE A 100 0.72 -18.84 11.74
C ILE A 100 0.88 -17.34 11.40
N VAL A 101 -0.03 -16.50 11.89
CA VAL A 101 0.07 -15.03 11.75
C VAL A 101 1.32 -14.51 12.45
N MET A 102 1.66 -15.03 13.64
CA MET A 102 2.87 -14.61 14.35
C MET A 102 4.14 -14.96 13.56
N SER A 103 4.19 -16.15 12.98
CA SER A 103 5.33 -16.59 12.15
C SER A 103 5.52 -15.66 10.95
N HIS A 104 4.44 -15.32 10.25
CA HIS A 104 4.50 -14.36 9.15
C HIS A 104 4.91 -12.96 9.61
N ILE A 105 4.41 -12.47 10.75
CA ILE A 105 4.82 -11.18 11.32
C ILE A 105 6.32 -11.18 11.65
N SER A 106 6.86 -12.28 12.20
CA SER A 106 8.29 -12.42 12.47
C SER A 106 9.10 -12.33 11.18
N HIS A 107 8.74 -13.12 10.16
CA HIS A 107 9.43 -13.10 8.87
C HIS A 107 9.33 -11.75 8.15
N ILE A 108 8.20 -11.05 8.25
CA ILE A 108 8.08 -9.69 7.71
C ILE A 108 9.07 -8.78 8.42
N ARG A 109 9.11 -8.80 9.76
CA ARG A 109 10.01 -7.95 10.54
C ARG A 109 11.48 -8.22 10.24
N GLU A 110 11.87 -9.49 10.13
CA GLU A 110 13.23 -9.88 9.70
C GLU A 110 13.64 -9.27 8.35
N LYS A 111 12.67 -9.02 7.47
CA LYS A 111 12.91 -8.47 6.13
C LYS A 111 12.83 -6.95 6.09
N ILE A 112 11.96 -6.32 6.87
CA ILE A 112 11.67 -4.88 6.77
C ILE A 112 12.19 -4.02 7.91
N GLU A 113 12.50 -4.59 9.08
CA GLU A 113 12.97 -3.82 10.25
C GLU A 113 14.50 -3.79 10.30
N ASP A 114 15.08 -2.77 10.94
CA ASP A 114 16.52 -2.77 11.28
C ASP A 114 16.82 -3.79 12.38
N ASP A 115 15.96 -3.80 13.39
CA ASP A 115 15.99 -4.74 14.51
C ASP A 115 14.59 -5.36 14.67
N PRO A 116 14.39 -6.63 14.29
CA PRO A 116 13.11 -7.31 14.45
C PRO A 116 12.63 -7.41 15.90
N GLY A 117 13.55 -7.36 16.88
CA GLY A 117 13.25 -7.36 18.32
C GLY A 117 12.74 -6.01 18.83
N ASN A 118 13.02 -4.93 18.10
CA ASN A 118 12.55 -3.58 18.38
C ASN A 118 11.91 -2.94 17.12
N PRO A 119 10.74 -3.47 16.69
CA PRO A 119 10.19 -3.14 15.38
C PRO A 119 9.63 -1.72 15.32
N VAL A 120 9.99 -1.00 14.26
CA VAL A 120 9.55 0.37 13.99
C VAL A 120 8.26 0.39 13.18
N TYR A 121 8.12 -0.47 12.17
CA TYR A 121 6.97 -0.46 11.25
C TYR A 121 5.80 -1.28 11.79
N ILE A 122 6.01 -2.56 12.11
CA ILE A 122 4.95 -3.43 12.61
C ILE A 122 5.11 -3.59 14.11
N GLN A 123 4.30 -2.87 14.88
CA GLN A 123 4.37 -2.86 16.34
C GLN A 123 3.44 -3.90 16.96
N THR A 124 3.90 -4.54 18.03
CA THR A 124 3.05 -5.40 18.86
C THR A 124 2.28 -4.54 19.86
N VAL A 125 0.97 -4.75 19.94
CA VAL A 125 0.12 -4.27 21.04
C VAL A 125 -0.16 -5.47 21.93
N TRP A 126 0.56 -5.57 23.05
CA TRP A 126 0.54 -6.73 23.94
C TRP A 126 -0.88 -7.09 24.38
N GLY A 127 -1.24 -8.36 24.22
CA GLY A 127 -2.57 -8.89 24.56
C GLY A 127 -3.68 -8.53 23.55
N VAL A 128 -3.38 -7.75 22.50
CA VAL A 128 -4.40 -7.29 21.53
C VAL A 128 -4.07 -7.73 20.11
N GLY A 129 -2.85 -7.47 19.62
CA GLY A 129 -2.48 -7.78 18.24
C GLY A 129 -1.35 -6.94 17.68
N TYR A 130 -1.49 -6.51 16.42
CA TYR A 130 -0.46 -5.80 15.67
C TYR A 130 -1.01 -4.54 15.02
N LYS A 131 -0.15 -3.54 14.84
CA LYS A 131 -0.48 -2.32 14.09
C LYS A 131 0.70 -1.86 13.25
N PHE A 132 0.42 -1.16 12.16
CA PHE A 132 1.44 -0.41 11.46
C PHE A 132 1.66 0.94 12.16
N ASN A 133 2.91 1.37 12.31
CA ASN A 133 3.25 2.61 12.99
C ASN A 133 2.96 3.84 12.12
N GLU A 134 2.05 4.68 12.59
CA GLU A 134 1.64 5.94 11.95
C GLU A 134 2.79 6.98 11.90
N ARG A 135 3.68 6.96 12.91
CA ARG A 135 4.74 7.98 13.08
C ARG A 135 6.03 7.67 12.33
N ALA A 136 6.12 6.54 11.64
CA ALA A 136 7.22 6.28 10.73
C ALA A 136 7.18 7.21 9.48
N GLY A 137 6.19 8.10 9.32
CA GLY A 137 6.14 9.11 8.26
C GLY A 137 6.48 10.54 8.70
N SER A 138 6.82 10.77 9.97
CA SER A 138 7.08 12.11 10.52
C SER A 138 8.51 12.20 11.05
N GLU A 139 9.44 12.47 10.13
CA GLU A 139 10.71 13.21 10.30
C GLU A 139 11.46 13.22 8.96
#